data_AF-A0A366L4V1-F1
#
_entry.id   AF-A0A366L4V1-F1
#
_cell.length_a   1.000
_cell.length_b   1.000
_cell.length_c   1.000
_cell.angle_alpha   90.00
_cell.angle_beta   90.00
_cell.angle_gamma   90.00
#
_symmetry.space_group_name_H-M   'P 1'
#
loop_
_entity.id
_entity.type
_entity.pdbx_description
1 polymer ?
#
loop_
_entity_poly.entity_id
_entity_poly.type
_entity_poly.pdbx_seq_one_letter_code
_entity_poly.pdbx_strand_id
1 'polypeptide(L)' 'MDQFQGNNLSLLNLPINELPLSESFILRSKLMGFFTLQDILHENQRLLHERDDYSEHWYFEFVDFLKRKDLLYLLS' A
#
# COMPACT_ATOMS: atom_id res chain seq x y z
N MET A 1 -4.81 24.75 14.39
CA MET A 1 -4.85 24.94 12.93
C MET A 1 -4.55 23.57 12.36
N ASP A 2 -5.58 22.76 12.20
CA ASP A 2 -5.44 21.33 11.90
C ASP A 2 -5.92 21.09 10.46
N GLN A 3 -5.04 21.37 9.50
CA GLN A 3 -5.33 21.26 8.07
C GLN A 3 -4.78 19.97 7.42
N PHE A 4 -4.30 18.98 8.18
CA PHE A 4 -3.59 17.82 7.62
C PHE A 4 -4.34 16.48 7.61
N GLN A 5 -5.50 16.34 8.26
CA GLN A 5 -6.22 15.06 8.28
C GLN A 5 -7.16 14.81 7.09
N GLY A 6 -7.29 15.79 6.17
CA GLY A 6 -8.33 15.76 5.13
C GLY A 6 -7.98 15.10 3.79
N ASN A 7 -6.71 14.81 3.46
CA ASN A 7 -6.36 14.54 2.05
C ASN A 7 -5.46 13.32 1.76
N ASN A 8 -4.99 12.56 2.76
CA ASN A 8 -4.17 11.37 2.49
C ASN A 8 -4.97 10.16 1.99
N LEU A 9 -6.28 10.12 2.22
CA LEU A 9 -7.16 9.06 1.69
C LEU A 9 -7.22 9.05 0.16
N SER A 10 -6.98 10.19 -0.49
CA SER A 10 -6.88 10.25 -1.95
C SER A 10 -5.76 9.35 -2.51
N LEU A 11 -4.69 9.15 -1.73
CA LEU A 11 -3.55 8.29 -2.10
C LEU A 11 -3.96 6.82 -2.24
N LEU A 12 -5.04 6.39 -1.60
CA LEU A 12 -5.50 5.01 -1.64
C LEU A 12 -5.99 4.59 -3.02
N ASN A 13 -6.56 5.54 -3.75
CA ASN A 13 -7.14 5.35 -5.08
C ASN A 13 -6.18 5.75 -6.21
N LEU A 14 -5.00 6.28 -5.87
CA LEU A 14 -4.00 6.58 -6.88
C LEU A 14 -3.41 5.27 -7.45
N PRO A 15 -3.12 5.24 -8.75
CA PRO A 15 -2.32 4.18 -9.34
C PRO A 15 -0.99 4.02 -8.59
N ILE A 16 -0.58 2.78 -8.27
CA ILE A 16 0.64 2.56 -7.48
C ILE A 16 1.92 3.11 -8.13
N ASN A 17 1.92 3.28 -9.46
CA ASN A 17 3.03 3.84 -10.23
C ASN A 17 3.14 5.37 -10.11
N GLU A 18 2.13 6.04 -9.56
CA GLU A 18 2.16 7.47 -9.23
C GLU A 18 2.62 7.72 -7.78
N LEU A 19 2.74 6.66 -6.98
CA LEU A 19 3.20 6.74 -5.61
C LEU A 19 4.73 6.76 -5.55
N PRO A 20 5.32 7.46 -4.55
CA PRO A 20 6.77 7.49 -4.34
C PRO A 20 7.26 6.20 -3.66
N LEU A 21 6.99 5.06 -4.28
CA LEU A 21 7.37 3.71 -3.88
C LEU A 21 8.41 3.17 -4.86
N SER A 22 9.13 2.13 -4.45
CA SER A 22 10.20 1.52 -5.22
C SER A 22 9.66 0.84 -6.49
N GLU A 23 10.50 0.76 -7.53
CA GLU A 23 10.15 0.01 -8.73
C GLU A 23 9.87 -1.48 -8.43
N SER A 24 10.59 -2.03 -7.45
CA SER A 24 10.38 -3.40 -6.97
C SER A 24 8.99 -3.56 -6.33
N PHE A 25 8.56 -2.56 -5.54
CA PHE A 25 7.22 -2.53 -4.97
C PHE A 25 6.17 -2.51 -6.07
N ILE A 26 6.31 -1.58 -7.02
CA ILE A 26 5.37 -1.39 -8.13
C ILE A 26 5.26 -2.67 -8.97
N LEU A 27 6.38 -3.30 -9.30
CA LEU A 27 6.41 -4.54 -10.09
C LEU A 27 5.69 -5.67 -9.36
N ARG A 28 6.03 -5.94 -8.10
CA ARG A 28 5.42 -7.03 -7.32
C ARG A 28 3.94 -6.82 -7.07
N SER A 29 3.53 -5.60 -6.75
CA SER A 29 2.11 -5.25 -6.63
C SER A 29 1.34 -5.58 -7.91
N LYS A 30 1.87 -5.21 -9.09
CA LYS A 30 1.25 -5.56 -10.38
C LYS A 30 1.19 -7.06 -10.63
N LEU A 31 2.25 -7.80 -10.32
CA LEU A 31 2.28 -9.26 -10.48
C LEU A 31 1.25 -9.95 -9.58
N MET A 32 1.03 -9.42 -8.37
CA MET A 32 -0.01 -9.90 -7.45
C MET A 32 -1.43 -9.43 -7.80
N GLY A 33 -1.58 -8.56 -8.81
CA GLY A 33 -2.86 -8.03 -9.27
C GLY A 33 -3.34 -6.77 -8.54
N PHE A 34 -2.47 -6.09 -7.81
CA PHE A 34 -2.76 -4.84 -7.10
C PHE A 34 -2.33 -3.63 -7.94
N PHE A 35 -3.25 -2.67 -8.14
CA PHE A 35 -3.01 -1.46 -8.94
C PHE A 35 -3.16 -0.18 -8.14
N THR A 36 -3.73 -0.26 -6.94
CA THR A 36 -3.87 0.83 -5.96
C THR A 36 -3.55 0.33 -4.55
N LEU A 37 -3.34 1.23 -3.58
CA LEU A 37 -3.20 0.80 -2.18
C LEU A 37 -4.52 0.26 -1.62
N GLN A 38 -5.65 0.73 -2.15
CA GLN A 38 -6.96 0.23 -1.76
C GLN A 38 -7.14 -1.25 -2.11
N ASP A 39 -6.61 -1.70 -3.26
CA ASP A 39 -6.63 -3.13 -3.62
C ASP A 39 -5.90 -3.98 -2.57
N ILE A 40 -4.74 -3.50 -2.09
CA ILE A 40 -3.94 -4.17 -1.07
C ILE A 40 -4.68 -4.20 0.28
N LEU A 41 -5.33 -3.10 0.65
CA LEU A 41 -6.07 -2.99 1.91
C LEU A 41 -7.34 -3.85 1.94
N HIS A 42 -8.00 -4.02 0.79
CA HIS A 42 -9.18 -4.89 0.68
C HIS A 42 -8.83 -6.38 0.70
N GLU A 43 -7.58 -6.73 0.39
CA GLU A 43 -7.11 -8.10 0.49
C GLU A 43 -7.03 -8.54 1.96
N ASN A 44 -7.32 -9.82 2.21
CA ASN A 44 -7.09 -10.39 3.52
C ASN A 44 -5.58 -10.38 3.83
N GLN A 45 -5.18 -9.51 4.76
CA GLN A 45 -3.77 -9.34 5.14
C GLN A 45 -3.11 -10.66 5.58
N ARG A 46 -3.90 -11.60 6.12
CA ARG A 46 -3.41 -12.92 6.52
C ARG A 46 -3.10 -13.82 5.33
N LEU A 47 -3.64 -13.56 4.14
CA LEU A 47 -3.41 -14.35 2.93
C LEU A 47 -2.39 -13.70 1.99
N LEU A 48 -1.98 -12.46 2.24
CA LEU A 48 -0.99 -11.76 1.41
C LEU A 48 0.33 -12.53 1.30
N HIS A 49 0.77 -13.16 2.39
CA HIS A 49 1.99 -13.95 2.43
C HIS A 49 1.94 -15.24 1.60
N GLU A 50 0.74 -15.67 1.17
CA GLU A 50 0.54 -16.86 0.33
C GLU A 50 0.61 -16.53 -1.17
N ARG A 51 0.73 -15.25 -1.56
CA ARG A 51 0.83 -14.84 -2.97
C ARG A 51 2.24 -15.14 -3.52
N ASP A 52 2.31 -15.67 -4.73
CA ASP A 52 3.58 -16.10 -5.37
C ASP A 52 4.66 -15.00 -5.42
N ASP A 53 4.25 -13.74 -5.66
CA ASP A 53 5.17 -12.60 -5.79
C ASP A 53 5.33 -11.77 -4.50
N TYR A 54 4.78 -12.27 -3.39
CA TYR A 54 4.92 -11.65 -2.08
C TYR A 54 6.39 -11.58 -1.65
N SER A 55 6.74 -10.52 -0.93
CA SER A 55 7.98 -10.49 -0.15
C SER A 55 7.78 -9.67 1.12
N GLU A 56 8.49 -10.02 2.18
CA GLU A 56 8.48 -9.24 3.43
C GLU A 56 8.93 -7.80 3.18
N HIS A 57 9.93 -7.60 2.30
CA HIS A 57 10.41 -6.26 1.93
C HIS A 57 9.29 -5.41 1.30
N TRP A 58 8.52 -5.99 0.38
CA TRP A 58 7.35 -5.34 -0.23
C TRP A 58 6.32 -4.95 0.83
N TYR A 59 6.02 -5.86 1.77
CA TYR A 59 5.05 -5.60 2.83
C TYR A 59 5.52 -4.52 3.80
N PHE A 60 6.79 -4.56 4.21
CA PHE A 60 7.36 -3.52 5.07
C PHE A 60 7.40 -2.16 4.40
N GLU A 61 7.69 -2.10 3.10
CA GLU A 61 7.64 -0.85 2.34
C GLU A 61 6.22 -0.26 2.33
N PHE A 62 5.21 -1.12 2.11
CA PHE A 62 3.80 -0.72 2.19
C PHE A 62 3.41 -0.21 3.58
N VAL A 63 3.75 -0.93 4.64
CA VAL A 63 3.47 -0.55 6.03
C VAL A 63 4.17 0.76 6.40
N ASP A 64 5.44 0.92 6.01
CA ASP A 64 6.20 2.15 6.25
C ASP A 64 5.60 3.34 5.49
N PHE A 65 5.16 3.13 4.24
CA PHE A 65 4.46 4.15 3.47
C PHE A 65 3.16 4.59 4.16
N LEU A 66 2.31 3.64 4.57
CA LEU A 66 1.07 3.95 5.29
C LEU A 66 1.35 4.68 6.61
N LYS A 67 2.38 4.26 7.35
CA LYS A 67 2.80 4.92 8.58
C LYS A 67 3.23 6.37 8.35
N ARG A 68 4.03 6.64 7.32
CA ARG A 68 4.47 8.01 6.96
C ARG A 68 3.34 8.93 6.50
N LYS A 69 2.20 8.35 6.09
CA LYS A 69 1.00 9.08 5.66
C LYS A 69 -0.09 9.11 6.73
N ASP A 70 0.19 8.66 7.95
CA ASP A 70 -0.79 8.53 9.03
C ASP A 70 -2.00 7.65 8.65
N LEU A 71 -1.81 6.69 7.74
CA LEU A 71 -2.82 5.76 7.23
C LEU A 71 -2.69 4.34 7.82
N LEU A 72 -1.74 4.11 8.72
CA LEU A 72 -1.47 2.79 9.29
C LEU A 72 -2.70 2.18 10.01
N TYR A 73 -3.60 3.04 10.52
CA TYR A 73 -4.85 2.61 11.15
C TYR A 73 -5.79 1.83 10.21
N LEU A 74 -5.55 1.83 8.89
CA LEU A 74 -6.36 1.07 7.93
C LEU A 74 -6.03 -0.42 7.91
N LEU A 75 -4.93 -0.86 8.54
CA LEU A 75 -4.53 -2.27 8.64
C LEU A 75 -5.10 -3.00 9.86
N SER A 76 -6.01 -2.37 10.61
CA SER A 76 -6.63 -2.91 11.83
C SER A 76 -7.74 -3.92 11.59
#